data_AF-G8YDE7-F1
#
_entry.id   AF-G8YDE7-F1
#
_cell.length_a   1.000
_cell.length_b   1.000
_cell.length_c   1.000
_cell.angle_alpha   90.00
_cell.angle_beta   90.00
_cell.angle_gamma   90.00
#
_symmetry.space_group_name_H-M   'P 1'
#
loop_
_entity.id
_entity.type
_entity.pdbx_description
1 polymer ?
#
loop_
_entity_poly.entity_id
_entity_poly.type
_entity_poly.pdbx_seq_one_letter_code
_entity_poly.pdbx_strand_id
1 'polypeptide(L)'
;MGDGGQVEVRGLLRDQETRCEHYHSEVDIIAIKFRCCRRYYACYQCHARLETHRTERWTVEQLQHEKVVLCGKCRNEMSFKQYSEHGGACLFCHSRFNPGCALHYDIYFDFSRGA
;
A
#
# COMPACT_ATOMS: atom_id res chain seq x y z
N MET A 1 6.50 24.26 15.07
CA MET A 1 5.60 23.14 15.43
C MET A 1 5.36 22.37 14.15
N GLY A 2 5.99 21.20 14.01
CA GLY A 2 5.88 20.41 12.78
C GLY A 2 4.51 19.75 12.73
N ASP A 3 3.77 19.99 11.64
CA ASP A 3 2.51 19.34 11.33
C ASP A 3 2.78 17.84 11.06
N GLY A 4 2.83 17.05 12.14
CA GLY A 4 3.00 15.60 12.11
C GLY A 4 1.71 14.90 11.69
N GLY A 5 1.10 15.36 10.59
CA GLY A 5 -0.14 14.83 10.06
C GLY A 5 0.01 13.34 9.74
N GLN A 6 -0.73 12.50 10.47
CA GLN A 6 -0.79 11.08 10.17
C GLN A 6 -1.27 10.90 8.73
N VAL A 7 -0.55 10.10 7.94
CA VAL A 7 -0.93 9.76 6.57
C VAL A 7 -2.34 9.17 6.57
N GLU A 8 -3.28 9.75 5.84
CA GLU A 8 -4.66 9.24 5.75
C GLU A 8 -4.70 7.91 4.98
N VAL A 9 -5.41 6.91 5.51
CA VAL A 9 -5.71 5.66 4.81
C VAL A 9 -7.21 5.57 4.58
N ARG A 10 -7.60 5.24 3.35
CA ARG A 10 -8.99 5.12 2.92
C ARG A 10 -9.39 3.68 2.71
N GLY A 11 -10.67 3.39 2.89
CA GLY A 11 -11.25 2.08 2.66
C GLY A 11 -12.49 1.84 3.48
N LEU A 12 -13.14 0.71 3.22
CA LEU A 12 -14.15 0.14 4.12
C LEU A 12 -13.40 -0.51 5.30
N LEU A 13 -12.77 0.34 6.11
CA LEU A 13 -11.83 -0.07 7.17
C LEU A 13 -12.57 -0.74 8.33
N ARG A 14 -11.97 -1.80 8.88
CA ARG A 14 -12.45 -2.47 10.09
C ARG A 14 -11.73 -2.01 11.34
N ASP A 15 -10.52 -1.46 11.19
CA ASP A 15 -9.69 -0.96 12.27
C ASP A 15 -8.69 0.09 11.77
N GLN A 16 -7.77 0.49 12.65
CA GLN A 16 -6.74 1.49 12.39
C GLN A 16 -5.48 0.90 11.72
N GLU A 17 -5.36 -0.43 11.68
CA GLU A 17 -4.23 -1.17 11.10
C GLU A 17 -4.48 -1.52 9.63
N THR A 18 -5.35 -0.77 8.95
CA THR A 18 -5.64 -0.83 7.51
C THR A 18 -6.39 -2.06 7.02
N ARG A 19 -6.81 -2.98 7.90
CA ARG A 19 -7.67 -4.10 7.53
C ARG A 19 -9.03 -3.60 7.05
N CYS A 20 -9.61 -4.27 6.06
CA CYS A 20 -10.87 -3.86 5.44
C CYS A 20 -11.85 -5.03 5.27
N GLU A 21 -13.07 -4.74 4.85
CA GLU A 21 -14.08 -5.77 4.60
C GLU A 21 -13.63 -6.87 3.64
N HIS A 22 -12.77 -6.56 2.66
CA HIS A 22 -12.28 -7.53 1.67
C HIS A 22 -11.13 -8.40 2.18
N TYR A 23 -10.20 -7.82 2.97
CA TYR A 23 -9.00 -8.48 3.49
C TYR A 23 -8.77 -8.03 4.94
N HIS A 24 -8.81 -8.96 5.89
CA HIS A 24 -8.81 -8.68 7.32
C HIS A 24 -8.21 -9.80 8.18
N SER A 25 -7.31 -10.62 7.62
CA SER A 25 -6.45 -11.45 8.46
C SER A 25 -5.48 -10.58 9.25
N GLU A 26 -4.88 -11.14 10.30
CA GLU A 26 -3.90 -10.45 11.17
C GLU A 26 -2.68 -9.87 10.43
N VAL A 27 -2.41 -10.33 9.20
CA VAL A 27 -1.29 -9.87 8.38
C VAL A 27 -1.72 -8.98 7.20
N ASP A 28 -3.01 -8.68 7.06
CA ASP A 28 -3.56 -7.73 6.08
C ASP A 28 -3.43 -6.27 6.56
N ILE A 29 -2.22 -5.92 7.00
CA ILE A 29 -1.91 -4.67 7.69
C ILE A 29 -1.04 -3.74 6.84
N ILE A 30 -1.23 -3.75 5.53
CA ILE A 30 -0.64 -2.77 4.61
C ILE A 30 -1.71 -1.94 3.92
N ALA A 31 -1.38 -0.68 3.63
CA ALA A 31 -2.09 0.12 2.65
C ALA A 31 -1.16 0.45 1.48
N ILE A 32 -1.72 0.55 0.28
CA ILE A 32 -0.98 0.84 -0.95
C ILE A 32 -1.38 2.22 -1.48
N LYS A 33 -0.38 3.05 -1.83
CA LYS A 33 -0.57 4.34 -2.48
C LYS A 33 -0.88 4.13 -3.96
N PHE A 34 -2.06 4.55 -4.41
CA PHE A 34 -2.45 4.44 -5.81
C PHE A 34 -1.83 5.56 -6.64
N ARG A 35 -1.28 5.24 -7.82
CA ARG A 35 -0.63 6.24 -8.71
C ARG A 35 -1.62 7.32 -9.16
N CYS A 36 -2.82 6.91 -9.56
CA CYS A 36 -3.84 7.76 -10.17
C CYS A 36 -4.28 8.93 -9.27
N CYS A 37 -4.29 8.75 -7.94
CA CYS A 37 -4.77 9.77 -7.00
C CYS A 37 -3.83 10.06 -5.83
N ARG A 38 -2.69 9.38 -5.73
CA ARG A 38 -1.67 9.52 -4.68
C ARG A 38 -2.21 9.31 -3.25
N ARG A 39 -3.32 8.59 -3.10
CA ARG A 39 -3.95 8.26 -1.81
C ARG A 39 -3.65 6.82 -1.41
N TYR A 40 -3.54 6.58 -0.10
CA TYR A 40 -3.43 5.23 0.44
C TYR A 40 -4.79 4.58 0.59
N TYR A 41 -4.90 3.35 0.10
CA TYR A 41 -6.06 2.51 0.27
C TYR A 41 -5.68 1.17 0.90
N ALA A 42 -6.56 0.62 1.73
CA ALA A 42 -6.41 -0.70 2.31
C ALA A 42 -6.23 -1.81 1.26
N CYS A 43 -6.97 -1.72 0.14
CA CYS A 43 -6.83 -2.64 -0.99
C CYS A 43 -7.42 -2.05 -2.27
N TYR A 44 -7.18 -2.70 -3.42
CA TYR A 44 -7.74 -2.29 -4.71
C TYR A 44 -9.26 -2.33 -4.79
N GLN A 45 -9.92 -3.26 -4.09
CA GLN A 45 -11.39 -3.32 -4.07
C GLN A 45 -11.97 -2.12 -3.32
N CYS A 46 -11.31 -1.66 -2.26
CA CYS A 46 -11.67 -0.42 -1.58
C CYS A 46 -11.50 0.80 -2.49
N HIS A 47 -10.39 0.90 -3.24
CA HIS A 47 -10.20 1.98 -4.22
C HIS A 47 -11.32 1.96 -5.28
N ALA A 48 -11.55 0.80 -5.91
CA ALA A 48 -12.58 0.64 -6.95
C ALA A 48 -14.00 0.98 -6.46
N ARG A 49 -14.28 0.80 -5.15
CA ARG A 49 -15.58 1.12 -4.57
C ARG A 49 -15.75 2.60 -4.23
N LEU A 50 -14.67 3.28 -3.85
CA LEU A 50 -14.69 4.63 -3.29
C LEU A 50 -14.29 5.72 -4.30
N GLU A 51 -13.68 5.34 -5.42
CA GLU A 51 -13.25 6.27 -6.45
C GLU A 51 -14.02 6.04 -7.75
N THR A 52 -14.22 7.11 -8.53
CA THR A 52 -14.92 7.06 -9.83
C THR A 52 -13.97 6.86 -11.02
N HIS A 53 -12.66 6.80 -10.76
CA HIS A 53 -11.62 6.67 -11.77
C HIS A 53 -10.94 5.30 -11.69
N ARG A 54 -10.34 4.89 -12.81
CA ARG A 54 -9.62 3.61 -12.91
C ARG A 54 -8.24 3.71 -12.24
N THR A 55 -7.71 2.55 -11.86
CA THR A 55 -6.36 2.44 -11.29
C THR A 55 -5.30 2.69 -12.36
N GLU A 56 -4.23 3.36 -11.96
CA GLU A 56 -3.01 3.47 -12.75
C GLU A 56 -1.86 2.77 -12.03
N ARG A 57 -0.92 2.22 -12.81
CA ARG A 57 0.22 1.45 -12.30
C ARG A 57 1.47 2.29 -12.20
N TRP A 58 2.21 2.18 -11.11
CA TRP A 58 3.53 2.81 -10.99
C TRP A 58 4.54 2.12 -11.89
N THR A 59 5.35 2.89 -12.62
CA THR A 59 6.48 2.32 -13.35
C THR A 59 7.66 2.05 -12.42
N VAL A 60 8.59 1.20 -12.86
CA VAL A 60 9.82 0.90 -12.11
C VAL A 60 10.61 2.17 -11.78
N GLU A 61 10.67 3.13 -12.71
CA GLU A 61 11.38 4.40 -12.53
C GLU A 61 10.71 5.25 -11.44
N GLN A 62 9.39 5.31 -11.42
CA GLN A 62 8.65 6.05 -10.39
C GLN A 62 8.81 5.42 -9.01
N LEU A 63 8.81 4.08 -8.93
CA LEU A 63 8.97 3.35 -7.67
C LEU A 63 10.32 3.60 -6.98
N GLN A 64 11.33 4.10 -7.70
CA GLN A 64 12.62 4.45 -7.10
C GLN A 64 12.52 5.67 -6.17
N HIS A 65 11.53 6.54 -6.38
CA HIS A 65 11.41 7.82 -5.68
C HIS A 65 10.18 7.90 -4.77
N GLU A 66 9.33 6.88 -4.77
CA GLU A 66 8.02 6.93 -4.13
C GLU A 66 7.91 5.96 -2.96
N LYS A 67 7.32 6.43 -1.87
CA LYS A 67 6.84 5.55 -0.81
C LYS A 67 5.42 5.11 -1.15
N VAL A 68 5.25 3.84 -1.46
CA VAL A 68 4.00 3.30 -2.01
C VAL A 68 3.33 2.28 -1.09
N VAL A 69 4.00 1.84 -0.03
CA VAL A 69 3.41 0.95 0.99
C VAL A 69 3.41 1.68 2.32
N LEU A 70 2.33 1.54 3.09
CA LEU A 70 2.25 2.01 4.47
C LEU A 70 1.95 0.82 5.38
N CYS A 71 2.69 0.67 6.47
CA CYS A 71 2.38 -0.32 7.50
C CYS A 71 1.25 0.20 8.38
N GLY A 72 0.14 -0.54 8.46
CA GLY A 72 -1.00 -0.17 9.29
C GLY A 72 -0.69 -0.10 10.78
N LYS A 73 0.22 -0.97 11.26
CA LYS A 73 0.58 -1.05 12.68
C LYS A 73 1.43 0.13 13.17
N CYS A 74 2.50 0.45 12.45
CA CYS A 74 3.43 1.51 12.87
C CYS A 74 3.31 2.81 12.06
N ARG A 75 2.41 2.85 11.07
CA ARG A 75 2.12 4.01 10.21
C ARG A 75 3.28 4.54 9.38
N ASN A 76 4.43 3.84 9.38
CA ASN A 76 5.56 4.24 8.55
C ASN A 76 5.33 3.85 7.09
N GLU A 77 5.65 4.77 6.19
CA GLU A 77 5.66 4.55 4.76
C GLU A 77 6.99 3.91 4.31
N MET A 78 6.92 3.03 3.31
CA MET A 78 8.04 2.29 2.71
C MET A 78 8.00 2.43 1.19
N SER A 79 9.17 2.47 0.56
CA SER A 79 9.25 2.23 -0.89
C SER A 79 8.89 0.78 -1.22
N PHE A 80 8.56 0.50 -2.48
CA PHE A 80 8.30 -0.87 -2.92
C PHE A 80 9.51 -1.77 -2.65
N LYS A 81 10.73 -1.27 -2.91
CA LYS A 81 11.99 -1.98 -2.65
C LYS A 81 12.12 -2.40 -1.19
N GLN A 82 11.92 -1.48 -0.25
CA GLN A 82 11.99 -1.77 1.19
C GLN A 82 10.96 -2.82 1.60
N TYR A 83 9.73 -2.70 1.07
CA TYR A 83 8.67 -3.67 1.32
C TYR A 83 8.98 -5.06 0.74
N SER A 84 9.52 -5.14 -0.48
CA SER A 84 9.78 -6.42 -1.16
C SER A 84 11.02 -7.15 -0.62
N GLU A 85 12.05 -6.44 -0.19
CA GLU A 85 13.32 -7.04 0.23
C GLU A 85 13.32 -7.48 1.71
N HIS A 86 12.41 -6.98 2.54
CA HIS A 86 12.37 -7.25 3.98
C HIS A 86 11.53 -8.50 4.35
N GLY A 87 11.59 -9.56 3.52
CA GLY A 87 11.06 -10.89 3.85
C GLY A 87 9.57 -10.95 4.20
N GLY A 88 8.74 -10.05 3.66
CA GLY A 88 7.32 -9.98 3.99
C GLY A 88 7.04 -9.45 5.41
N ALA A 89 7.88 -8.57 5.94
CA ALA A 89 7.67 -7.89 7.21
C ALA A 89 8.03 -6.40 7.13
N CYS A 90 7.47 -5.60 8.03
CA CYS A 90 7.79 -4.18 8.13
C CYS A 90 9.25 -3.96 8.58
N LEU A 91 10.04 -3.13 7.89
CA LEU A 91 11.41 -2.80 8.34
C LEU A 91 11.48 -1.97 9.63
N PHE A 92 10.36 -1.41 10.09
CA PHE A 92 10.32 -0.53 11.26
C PHE A 92 9.80 -1.21 12.53
N CYS A 93 8.78 -2.06 12.39
CA CYS A 93 8.15 -2.73 13.54
C CYS A 93 8.13 -4.27 13.43
N HIS A 94 8.71 -4.82 12.38
CA HIS A 94 8.87 -6.26 12.13
C HIS A 94 7.57 -7.07 12.10
N SER A 95 6.41 -6.41 12.02
CA SER A 95 5.14 -7.10 11.87
C SER A 95 5.04 -7.72 10.48
N ARG A 96 4.49 -8.94 10.44
CA ARG A 96 4.36 -9.73 9.23
C ARG A 96 3.29 -9.14 8.32
N PHE A 97 3.54 -9.23 7.02
CA PHE A 97 2.61 -8.88 5.96
C PHE A 97 2.12 -10.13 5.25
N ASN A 98 0.95 -10.00 4.61
CA ASN A 98 0.38 -11.06 3.82
C ASN A 98 1.22 -11.29 2.53
N PRO A 99 1.86 -12.46 2.35
CA PRO A 99 2.60 -12.75 1.11
C PRO A 99 1.68 -12.82 -0.11
N GLY A 100 0.39 -13.09 0.09
CA GLY A 100 -0.63 -13.10 -0.97
C GLY A 100 -0.84 -11.74 -1.63
N CYS A 101 -0.39 -10.63 -1.02
CA CYS A 101 -0.42 -9.31 -1.67
C CYS A 101 0.37 -9.28 -2.99
N ALA A 102 1.39 -10.13 -3.13
CA ALA A 102 2.19 -10.25 -4.35
C ALA A 102 1.37 -10.70 -5.57
N LEU A 103 0.29 -11.47 -5.36
CA LEU A 103 -0.61 -11.92 -6.43
C LEU A 103 -1.35 -10.76 -7.11
N HIS A 104 -1.34 -9.58 -6.51
CA HIS A 104 -2.03 -8.40 -7.02
C HIS A 104 -1.09 -7.32 -7.57
N TYR A 105 0.22 -7.56 -7.64
CA TYR A 105 1.18 -6.54 -8.06
C TYR A 105 0.86 -5.93 -9.43
N ASP A 106 0.36 -6.72 -10.37
CA ASP A 106 0.00 -6.24 -11.71
C ASP A 106 -1.13 -5.19 -11.72
N ILE A 107 -1.88 -5.06 -10.62
CA ILE A 107 -2.89 -4.00 -10.43
C ILE A 107 -2.24 -2.67 -10.07
N TYR A 108 -1.12 -2.69 -9.35
CA TYR A 108 -0.48 -1.51 -8.76
C TYR A 108 0.79 -1.08 -9.49
N PHE A 109 1.50 -2.02 -10.10
CA PHE A 109 2.88 -1.85 -10.57
C PHE A 109 3.01 -2.36 -12.00
N ASP A 110 3.79 -1.64 -12.80
CA ASP A 110 4.20 -2.04 -14.12
C ASP A 110 5.72 -2.28 -14.10
N PHE A 111 6.10 -3.56 -14.14
CA PHE A 111 7.51 -3.98 -14.13
C PHE A 111 8.14 -4.00 -15.52
N SER A 112 7.37 -3.66 -16.56
CA SER A 112 7.91 -3.47 -17.90
C SER A 112 8.87 -2.28 -17.86
N ARG A 113 10.11 -2.46 -18.32
CA ARG A 113 11.02 -1.33 -18.54
C ARG A 113 10.37 -0.43 -19.58
N GLY A 114 10.21 0.86 -19.25
CA GLY A 114 9.63 1.84 -20.17
C GLY A 114 10.26 1.71 -21.56
N ALA A 115 9.41 1.60 -22.58
CA ALA A 115 9.83 1.68 -23.97
C ALA A 115 10.50 3.03 -24.27
#